data_AF-A0A2G1WYT4-F1
#
_entry.id   AF-A0A2G1WYT4-F1
#
_cell.length_a   1.000
_cell.length_b   1.000
_cell.length_c   1.000
_cell.angle_alpha   90.00
_cell.angle_beta   90.00
_cell.angle_gamma   90.00
#
_symmetry.space_group_name_H-M   'P 1'
#
loop_
_entity.id
_entity.type
_entity.pdbx_description
1 polymer ?
#
loop_
_entity_poly.entity_id
_entity_poly.type
_entity_poly.pdbx_seq_one_letter_code
_entity_poly.pdbx_strand_id
1 'polypeptide(L)'
;MPERRSTDTEAHKPLEKAVEEWVQKKAKPGGGGNYAREADRVLTAFIDWTPDSVETVRDISRRTMMQYAEYLHRRTDARVADQDDEAGITGRTAQQYYALVRAFFTYCVKWGYREENPAEHEPALEELPDASLGANGNRQQFWSSQERTAFVQYVDERAHDAISEQGSNAVEEARDRALVYLFAYSGARSAELLRDPNDSRRTGVTWADVDPEAGVIRVLGKSQTAGEEVQLPTQL
;
A
#
# COMPACT_ATOMS: atom_id res chain seq x y z
N MET A 1 20.93 4.93 35.98
CA MET A 1 19.99 5.17 34.87
C MET A 1 18.89 6.05 35.42
N PRO A 2 18.76 7.34 35.06
CA PRO A 2 17.67 8.15 35.59
C PRO A 2 16.38 7.73 34.87
N GLU A 3 15.38 7.30 35.63
CA GLU A 3 14.01 7.16 35.14
C GLU A 3 13.56 8.51 34.58
N ARG A 4 13.20 8.54 33.29
CA ARG A 4 12.46 9.67 32.74
C ARG A 4 11.13 9.75 33.48
N ARG A 5 11.00 10.69 34.41
CA ARG A 5 9.69 11.15 34.86
C ARG A 5 9.03 11.81 33.66
N SER A 6 8.00 11.15 33.13
CA SER A 6 7.10 11.73 32.13
C SER A 6 6.60 13.07 32.68
N THR A 7 6.91 14.15 31.98
CA THR A 7 6.39 15.48 32.29
C THR A 7 4.91 15.51 31.94
N ASP A 8 4.09 16.23 32.70
CA ASP A 8 2.62 16.35 32.57
C ASP A 8 2.12 16.71 31.14
N THR A 9 3.01 17.29 30.32
CA THR A 9 2.79 17.59 28.88
C THR A 9 2.83 16.35 27.98
N GLU A 10 3.63 15.33 28.29
CA GLU A 10 3.61 14.04 27.56
C GLU A 10 2.38 13.20 27.91
N ALA A 11 1.84 13.41 29.11
CA ALA A 11 0.64 12.74 29.63
C ALA A 11 -0.66 13.17 28.93
N HIS A 12 -0.69 14.36 28.33
CA HIS A 12 -1.85 14.96 27.64
C HIS A 12 -1.57 15.22 26.16
N LYS A 13 -0.82 14.32 25.52
CA LYS A 13 -0.43 14.46 24.11
C LYS A 13 -1.69 14.57 23.22
N PRO A 14 -1.86 15.65 22.43
CA PRO A 14 -2.96 15.75 21.48
C PRO A 14 -2.89 14.62 20.45
N LEU A 15 -4.05 14.04 20.10
CA LEU A 15 -4.12 12.86 19.23
C LEU A 15 -3.51 13.14 17.85
N GLU A 16 -3.92 14.23 17.20
CA GLU A 16 -3.39 14.67 15.91
C GLU A 16 -1.86 14.85 15.93
N LYS A 17 -1.32 15.46 16.99
CA LYS A 17 0.12 15.68 17.13
C LYS A 17 0.90 14.39 17.32
N ALA A 18 0.35 13.42 18.03
CA ALA A 18 0.97 12.10 18.13
C ALA A 18 0.98 11.38 16.77
N VAL A 19 -0.09 11.51 15.98
CA VAL A 19 -0.18 10.95 14.63
C VAL A 19 0.86 11.58 13.70
N GLU A 20 0.94 12.91 13.67
CA GLU A 20 1.91 13.66 12.88
C GLU A 20 3.35 13.18 13.17
N GLU A 21 3.73 13.08 14.44
CA GLU A 21 5.05 12.60 14.85
C GLU A 21 5.32 11.15 14.42
N TRP A 22 4.31 10.28 14.57
CA TRP A 22 4.45 8.87 14.20
C TRP A 22 4.64 8.72 12.69
N VAL A 23 3.81 9.40 11.89
CA VAL A 23 3.87 9.40 10.42
C VAL A 23 5.21 9.94 9.94
N GLN A 24 5.66 11.09 10.46
CA GLN A 24 6.97 11.66 10.13
C GLN A 24 8.11 10.67 10.43
N LYS A 25 8.04 9.96 11.56
CA LYS A 25 9.04 8.94 11.91
C LYS A 25 9.01 7.73 10.97
N LYS A 26 7.86 7.40 10.40
CA LYS A 26 7.69 6.31 9.42
C LYS A 26 8.10 6.72 8.01
N ALA A 27 8.02 8.01 7.69
CA ALA A 27 8.49 8.61 6.44
C ALA A 27 10.03 8.70 6.41
N LYS A 28 10.71 7.55 6.43
CA LYS A 28 12.18 7.50 6.28
C LYS A 28 12.60 7.71 4.82
N PRO A 29 13.70 8.44 4.55
CA PRO A 29 14.30 8.48 3.22
C PRO A 29 14.71 7.08 2.77
N GLY A 30 14.32 6.70 1.54
CA GLY A 30 14.72 5.42 0.94
C GLY A 30 13.94 4.20 1.43
N GLY A 31 12.60 4.27 1.46
CA GLY A 31 11.74 3.11 1.67
C GLY A 31 10.88 3.20 2.91
N GLY A 32 9.67 3.73 2.74
CA GLY A 32 8.71 3.94 3.82
C GLY A 32 7.57 4.89 3.48
N GLY A 33 7.70 5.68 2.41
CA GLY A 33 6.72 6.69 2.00
C GLY A 33 5.30 6.14 1.79
N ASN A 34 5.16 5.01 1.11
CA ASN A 34 3.83 4.42 0.87
C ASN A 34 3.16 3.94 2.17
N TYR A 35 3.92 3.32 3.09
CA TYR A 35 3.39 2.94 4.39
C TYR A 35 3.02 4.16 5.24
N ALA A 36 3.90 5.17 5.30
CA ALA A 36 3.67 6.38 6.08
C ALA A 36 2.44 7.15 5.57
N ARG A 37 2.28 7.27 4.25
CA ARG A 37 1.13 7.93 3.61
C ARG A 37 -0.18 7.17 3.84
N GLU A 38 -0.14 5.84 3.77
CA GLU A 38 -1.32 5.04 4.08
C GLU A 38 -1.68 5.11 5.57
N ALA A 39 -0.68 5.08 6.46
CA ALA A 39 -0.86 5.28 7.88
C ALA A 39 -1.47 6.65 8.19
N ASP A 40 -0.98 7.71 7.56
CA ASP A 40 -1.50 9.08 7.67
C ASP A 40 -2.97 9.14 7.26
N ARG A 41 -3.29 8.68 6.04
CA ARG A 41 -4.65 8.64 5.51
C ARG A 41 -5.63 7.91 6.45
N VAL A 42 -5.23 6.75 6.94
CA VAL A 42 -6.08 5.92 7.82
C VAL A 42 -6.25 6.54 9.20
N LEU A 43 -5.19 7.11 9.77
CA LEU A 43 -5.26 7.72 11.10
C LEU A 43 -6.01 9.05 11.09
N THR A 44 -5.88 9.85 10.04
CA THR A 44 -6.71 11.05 9.85
C THR A 44 -8.17 10.67 9.75
N ALA A 45 -8.52 9.67 8.93
CA ALA A 45 -9.90 9.17 8.85
C ALA A 45 -10.40 8.57 10.17
N PHE A 46 -9.51 8.00 10.99
CA PHE A 46 -9.86 7.55 12.33
C PHE A 46 -10.15 8.72 13.27
N ILE A 47 -9.32 9.77 13.24
CA ILE A 47 -9.55 11.01 14.02
C ILE A 47 -10.87 11.67 13.61
N ASP A 48 -11.11 11.84 12.31
CA ASP A 48 -12.36 12.41 11.79
C ASP A 48 -13.61 11.61 12.18
N TRP A 49 -13.45 10.31 12.41
CA TRP A 49 -14.52 9.44 12.88
C TRP A 49 -14.75 9.52 14.40
N THR A 50 -13.72 9.88 15.18
CA THR A 50 -13.87 10.02 16.63
C THR A 50 -14.77 11.21 17.00
N PRO A 51 -15.54 11.11 18.10
CA PRO A 51 -16.36 12.24 18.53
C PRO A 51 -15.48 13.41 19.02
N ASP A 52 -15.97 14.64 18.89
CA ASP A 52 -15.28 15.88 19.29
C ASP A 52 -14.78 15.88 20.75
N SER A 53 -15.32 15.02 21.61
CA SER A 53 -14.85 14.85 23.00
C SER A 53 -13.47 14.18 23.12
N VAL A 54 -12.93 13.62 22.04
CA VAL A 54 -11.61 12.99 22.00
C VAL A 54 -10.58 14.03 21.55
N GLU A 55 -9.73 14.48 22.46
CA GLU A 55 -8.71 15.50 22.15
C GLU A 55 -7.29 14.90 22.21
N THR A 56 -7.07 13.97 23.14
CA THR A 56 -5.76 13.41 23.47
C THR A 56 -5.70 11.92 23.19
N VAL A 57 -4.47 11.38 23.13
CA VAL A 57 -4.26 9.93 22.96
C VAL A 57 -4.87 9.11 24.13
N ARG A 58 -5.08 9.73 25.30
CA ARG A 58 -5.66 9.07 26.47
C ARG A 58 -7.18 8.96 26.46
N ASP A 59 -7.87 9.83 25.72
CA ASP A 59 -9.33 9.81 25.63
C ASP A 59 -9.84 8.58 24.85
N ILE A 60 -8.96 7.94 24.08
CA ILE A 60 -9.26 6.71 23.36
C ILE A 60 -9.30 5.53 24.32
N SER A 61 -10.53 5.09 24.59
CA SER A 61 -10.83 3.95 25.45
C SER A 61 -10.92 2.64 24.66
N ARG A 62 -10.94 1.52 25.39
CA ARG A 62 -11.28 0.19 24.82
C ARG A 62 -12.66 0.20 24.15
N ARG A 63 -13.62 0.96 24.71
CA ARG A 63 -14.96 1.14 24.13
C ARG A 63 -14.91 1.89 22.81
N THR A 64 -14.06 2.91 22.69
CA THR A 64 -13.83 3.61 21.43
C THR A 64 -13.33 2.66 20.36
N MET A 65 -12.40 1.75 20.71
CA MET A 65 -11.88 0.75 19.77
C MET A 65 -12.91 -0.30 19.36
N MET A 66 -13.79 -0.74 20.27
CA MET A 66 -14.91 -1.62 19.91
C MET A 66 -15.87 -0.94 18.94
N GLN A 67 -16.25 0.31 19.20
CA GLN A 67 -17.10 1.09 18.30
C GLN A 67 -16.46 1.32 16.93
N TYR A 68 -15.13 1.45 16.89
CA TYR A 68 -14.39 1.55 15.64
C TYR A 68 -14.42 0.24 14.85
N ALA A 69 -14.23 -0.90 15.52
CA ALA A 69 -14.34 -2.22 14.89
C ALA A 69 -15.74 -2.44 14.29
N GLU A 70 -16.80 -2.12 15.05
CA GLU A 70 -18.19 -2.16 14.55
C GLU A 70 -18.41 -1.22 13.36
N TYR A 71 -17.84 -0.01 13.40
CA TYR A 71 -17.91 0.93 12.28
C TYR A 71 -17.27 0.35 11.01
N LEU A 72 -16.09 -0.27 11.13
CA LEU A 72 -15.43 -0.92 10.01
C LEU A 72 -16.24 -2.13 9.51
N HIS A 73 -16.86 -2.90 10.40
CA HIS A 73 -17.75 -4.00 10.05
C HIS A 73 -18.93 -3.52 9.22
N ARG A 74 -19.63 -2.46 9.67
CA ARG A 74 -20.75 -1.86 8.91
C ARG A 74 -20.36 -1.41 7.51
N ARG A 75 -19.14 -0.89 7.34
CA ARG A 75 -18.63 -0.55 6.00
C ARG A 75 -18.33 -1.79 5.16
N THR A 76 -17.95 -2.90 5.77
CA THR A 76 -17.85 -4.17 5.08
C THR A 76 -19.21 -4.72 4.69
N ASP A 77 -20.22 -4.60 5.55
CA ASP A 77 -21.59 -4.99 5.22
C ASP A 77 -22.15 -4.15 4.06
N ALA A 78 -21.89 -2.84 4.04
CA ALA A 78 -22.27 -1.97 2.93
C ALA A 78 -21.68 -2.46 1.59
N ARG A 79 -20.40 -2.87 1.60
CA ARG A 79 -19.73 -3.44 0.41
C ARG A 79 -20.30 -4.80 -0.01
N VAL A 80 -20.73 -5.60 0.95
CA VAL A 80 -21.36 -6.90 0.69
C VAL A 80 -22.76 -6.72 0.10
N ALA A 81 -23.50 -5.73 0.60
CA ALA A 81 -24.83 -5.38 0.09
C ALA A 81 -24.76 -4.75 -1.30
N ASP A 82 -23.79 -3.87 -1.54
CA ASP A 82 -23.56 -3.21 -2.82
C ASP A 82 -22.05 -3.12 -3.13
N GLN A 83 -21.65 -3.81 -4.20
CA GLN A 83 -20.25 -3.85 -4.65
C GLN A 83 -19.77 -2.52 -5.24
N ASP A 84 -20.64 -1.55 -5.49
CA ASP A 84 -20.26 -0.25 -6.01
C ASP A 84 -20.46 0.86 -4.96
N ASP A 85 -20.78 0.51 -3.71
CA ASP A 85 -20.88 1.46 -2.60
C ASP A 85 -19.54 2.17 -2.37
N GLU A 86 -19.56 3.49 -2.48
CA GLU A 86 -18.37 4.36 -2.37
C GLU A 86 -17.78 4.38 -0.94
N ALA A 87 -18.62 4.16 0.08
CA ALA A 87 -18.19 4.10 1.48
C ALA A 87 -17.75 2.67 1.90
N GLY A 88 -18.20 1.66 1.15
CA GLY A 88 -17.96 0.24 1.39
C GLY A 88 -16.49 -0.17 1.28
N ILE A 89 -16.05 -1.07 2.17
CA ILE A 89 -14.68 -1.61 2.17
C ILE A 89 -14.67 -3.13 2.27
N THR A 90 -13.61 -3.79 1.80
CA THR A 90 -13.45 -5.23 2.05
C THR A 90 -13.08 -5.51 3.51
N GLY A 91 -13.33 -6.73 3.99
CA GLY A 91 -12.92 -7.17 5.33
C GLY A 91 -11.41 -7.10 5.52
N ARG A 92 -10.62 -7.42 4.48
CA ARG A 92 -9.16 -7.21 4.49
C ARG A 92 -8.78 -5.74 4.70
N THR A 93 -9.49 -4.82 4.05
CA THR A 93 -9.27 -3.37 4.22
C THR A 93 -9.61 -2.93 5.64
N ALA A 94 -10.73 -3.41 6.20
CA ALA A 94 -11.10 -3.15 7.59
C ALA A 94 -10.01 -3.62 8.57
N GLN A 95 -9.53 -4.86 8.43
CA GLN A 95 -8.45 -5.39 9.26
C GLN A 95 -7.15 -4.58 9.11
N GLN A 96 -6.81 -4.14 7.90
CA GLN A 96 -5.65 -3.28 7.65
C GLN A 96 -5.78 -1.93 8.36
N TYR A 97 -6.95 -1.29 8.28
CA TYR A 97 -7.19 -0.01 8.95
C TYR A 97 -7.06 -0.15 10.46
N TYR A 98 -7.70 -1.16 11.04
CA TYR A 98 -7.58 -1.44 12.47
C TYR A 98 -6.13 -1.74 12.88
N ALA A 99 -5.38 -2.51 12.08
CA ALA A 99 -3.98 -2.82 12.36
C ALA A 99 -3.08 -1.58 12.36
N LEU A 100 -3.33 -0.59 11.49
CA LEU A 100 -2.60 0.68 11.48
C LEU A 100 -2.89 1.50 12.74
N VAL A 101 -4.17 1.61 13.13
CA VAL A 101 -4.58 2.27 14.39
C VAL A 101 -3.97 1.58 15.61
N ARG A 102 -3.99 0.24 15.64
CA ARG A 102 -3.35 -0.54 16.70
C ARG A 102 -1.84 -0.29 16.78
N ALA A 103 -1.15 -0.28 15.63
CA ALA A 103 0.30 -0.03 15.57
C ALA A 103 0.66 1.38 16.04
N PHE A 104 -0.19 2.36 15.76
CA PHE A 104 -0.07 3.72 16.29
C PHE A 104 -0.18 3.73 17.82
N PHE A 105 -1.18 3.07 18.41
CA PHE A 105 -1.29 3.01 19.86
C PHE A 105 -0.18 2.20 20.53
N THR A 106 0.39 1.18 19.86
CA THR A 106 1.64 0.52 20.32
C THR A 106 2.80 1.53 20.37
N TYR A 107 2.91 2.42 19.37
CA TYR A 107 3.88 3.51 19.41
C TYR A 107 3.63 4.46 20.59
N CYS A 108 2.38 4.86 20.83
CA CYS A 108 2.04 5.75 21.94
C CYS A 108 2.40 5.15 23.31
N VAL A 109 2.21 3.84 23.50
CA VAL A 109 2.68 3.13 24.70
C VAL A 109 4.20 3.17 24.80
N LYS A 110 4.91 2.85 23.71
CA LYS A 110 6.38 2.86 23.68
C LYS A 110 6.99 4.22 24.04
N TRP A 111 6.29 5.31 23.73
CA TRP A 111 6.72 6.68 24.01
C TRP A 111 6.17 7.26 25.32
N GLY A 112 5.41 6.48 26.08
CA GLY A 112 4.87 6.90 27.37
C GLY A 112 3.71 7.89 27.27
N TYR A 113 3.09 8.06 26.09
CA TYR A 113 1.90 8.91 25.91
C TYR A 113 0.65 8.30 26.56
N ARG A 114 0.71 7.00 26.91
CA ARG A 114 -0.33 6.22 27.58
C ARG A 114 0.21 4.87 28.03
N GLU A 115 -0.50 4.22 28.93
CA GLU A 115 -0.04 3.01 29.63
C GLU A 115 -0.26 1.72 28.85
N GLU A 116 -1.42 1.56 28.20
CA GLU A 116 -1.85 0.28 27.60
C GLU A 116 -2.54 0.47 26.26
N ASN A 117 -2.20 -0.29 25.22
CA ASN A 117 -2.84 -0.22 23.90
C ASN A 117 -4.35 -0.52 23.95
N PRO A 118 -5.29 0.41 23.61
CA PRO A 118 -6.70 0.12 23.76
C PRO A 118 -7.20 -0.80 22.63
N ALA A 119 -6.43 -0.91 21.55
CA ALA A 119 -6.72 -1.67 20.34
C ALA A 119 -6.22 -3.12 20.41
N GLU A 120 -5.54 -3.49 21.50
CA GLU A 120 -5.18 -4.89 21.81
C GLU A 120 -6.27 -5.63 22.57
N HIS A 121 -7.40 -4.97 22.81
CA HIS A 121 -8.53 -5.56 23.52
C HIS A 121 -9.22 -6.64 22.67
N GLU A 122 -9.22 -7.89 23.15
CA GLU A 122 -9.72 -9.06 22.41
C GLU A 122 -11.15 -8.90 21.86
N PRO A 123 -12.14 -8.41 22.63
CA PRO A 123 -13.48 -8.15 22.09
C PRO A 123 -13.50 -7.24 20.86
N ALA A 124 -12.63 -6.23 20.77
CA ALA A 124 -12.59 -5.36 19.59
C ALA A 124 -12.02 -6.08 18.36
N LEU A 125 -11.17 -7.09 18.55
CA LEU A 125 -10.64 -7.92 17.46
C LEU A 125 -11.69 -8.93 16.97
N GLU A 126 -12.49 -9.50 17.87
CA GLU A 126 -13.57 -10.42 17.54
C GLU A 126 -14.70 -9.75 16.74
N GLU A 127 -14.94 -8.45 16.96
CA GLU A 127 -15.92 -7.65 16.20
C GLU A 127 -15.47 -7.33 14.77
N LEU A 128 -14.19 -7.52 14.42
CA LEU A 128 -13.72 -7.23 13.07
C LEU A 128 -14.30 -8.22 12.05
N PRO A 129 -14.65 -7.74 10.84
CA PRO A 129 -15.13 -8.62 9.79
C PRO A 129 -14.06 -9.63 9.37
N ASP A 130 -14.50 -10.81 8.94
CA ASP A 130 -13.62 -11.80 8.32
C ASP A 130 -12.94 -11.19 7.08
N ALA A 131 -11.64 -11.47 6.89
CA ALA A 131 -10.82 -10.85 5.85
C ALA A 131 -11.34 -11.12 4.42
N SER A 132 -12.12 -12.19 4.24
CA SER A 132 -12.71 -12.59 2.96
C SER A 132 -14.03 -11.85 2.63
N LEU A 133 -14.66 -11.17 3.59
CA LEU A 133 -15.92 -10.46 3.36
C LEU A 133 -15.74 -9.29 2.40
N GLY A 134 -16.72 -9.10 1.51
CA GLY A 134 -16.68 -8.08 0.47
C GLY A 134 -15.52 -8.24 -0.53
N ALA A 135 -14.73 -9.32 -0.43
CA ALA A 135 -13.68 -9.62 -1.39
C ALA A 135 -14.29 -10.29 -2.62
N ASN A 136 -13.87 -9.86 -3.80
CA ASN A 136 -14.15 -10.59 -5.03
C ASN A 136 -13.25 -11.84 -5.07
N GLY A 137 -13.70 -12.94 -4.44
CA GLY A 137 -12.96 -14.19 -4.30
C GLY A 137 -12.47 -14.83 -5.62
N ASN A 138 -12.94 -14.34 -6.77
CA ASN A 138 -12.60 -14.85 -8.11
C ASN A 138 -12.09 -13.79 -9.11
N ARG A 139 -11.78 -12.55 -8.68
CA ARG A 139 -11.18 -11.52 -9.56
C ARG A 139 -9.76 -11.16 -9.15
N GLN A 140 -8.91 -12.17 -9.01
CA GLN A 140 -7.49 -11.90 -9.28
C GLN A 140 -7.42 -11.59 -10.78
N GLN A 141 -7.32 -10.30 -11.12
CA GLN A 141 -7.21 -9.82 -12.50
C GLN A 141 -5.86 -10.24 -13.10
N PHE A 142 -5.72 -11.53 -13.39
CA PHE A 142 -4.68 -12.01 -14.27
C PHE A 142 -5.26 -12.06 -15.67
N TRP A 143 -4.49 -11.59 -16.65
CA TRP A 143 -4.84 -11.83 -18.04
C TRP A 143 -4.91 -13.35 -18.27
N SER A 144 -6.05 -13.81 -18.76
CA SER A 144 -6.14 -15.10 -19.41
C SER A 144 -5.14 -15.17 -20.56
N SER A 145 -4.79 -16.38 -21.00
CA SER A 145 -3.91 -16.52 -22.16
C SER A 145 -4.46 -15.82 -23.40
N GLN A 146 -5.79 -15.77 -23.57
CA GLN A 146 -6.43 -15.05 -24.67
C GLN A 146 -6.28 -13.53 -24.54
N GLU A 147 -6.56 -12.97 -23.36
CA GLU A 147 -6.39 -11.51 -23.11
C GLU A 147 -4.94 -11.10 -23.30
N ARG A 148 -3.98 -11.88 -22.78
CA ARG A 148 -2.55 -11.62 -22.96
C ARG A 148 -2.16 -11.63 -24.44
N THR A 149 -2.59 -12.63 -25.20
CA THR A 149 -2.33 -12.68 -26.65
C THR A 149 -2.94 -11.46 -27.36
N ALA A 150 -4.17 -11.08 -27.01
CA ALA A 150 -4.83 -9.93 -27.62
C ALA A 150 -4.09 -8.61 -27.31
N PHE A 151 -3.65 -8.40 -26.07
CA PHE A 151 -2.85 -7.22 -25.70
C PHE A 151 -1.52 -7.17 -26.44
N VAL A 152 -0.81 -8.31 -26.54
CA VAL A 152 0.46 -8.41 -27.25
C VAL A 152 0.28 -8.12 -28.75
N GLN A 153 -0.71 -8.73 -29.39
CA GLN A 153 -1.02 -8.48 -30.81
C GLN A 153 -1.35 -7.00 -31.07
N TYR A 154 -2.15 -6.40 -30.19
CA TYR A 154 -2.51 -4.99 -30.31
C TYR A 154 -1.28 -4.06 -30.27
N VAL A 155 -0.37 -4.27 -29.31
CA VAL A 155 0.85 -3.43 -29.24
C VAL A 155 1.86 -3.75 -30.34
N ASP A 156 1.90 -4.99 -30.84
CA ASP A 156 2.71 -5.36 -31.99
C ASP A 156 2.25 -4.61 -33.25
N GLU A 157 0.95 -4.62 -33.53
CA GLU A 157 0.36 -3.89 -34.66
C GLU A 157 0.62 -2.38 -34.54
N ARG A 158 0.33 -1.80 -33.37
CA ARG A 158 0.57 -0.36 -33.11
C ARG A 158 2.02 0.05 -33.33
N ALA A 159 2.96 -0.74 -32.81
CA ALA A 159 4.38 -0.45 -32.97
C ALA A 159 4.86 -0.67 -34.40
N HIS A 160 4.37 -1.72 -35.08
CA HIS A 160 4.74 -1.98 -36.47
C HIS A 160 4.30 -0.85 -37.39
N ASP A 161 3.07 -0.38 -37.27
CA ASP A 161 2.52 0.71 -38.06
C ASP A 161 3.29 2.01 -37.80
N ALA A 162 3.49 2.37 -36.52
CA ALA A 162 4.20 3.58 -36.14
C ALA A 162 5.67 3.57 -36.59
N ILE A 163 6.38 2.44 -36.46
CA ILE A 163 7.76 2.29 -36.95
C ILE A 163 7.82 2.40 -38.48
N SER A 164 6.83 1.85 -39.19
CA SER A 164 6.76 1.93 -40.65
C SER A 164 6.54 3.36 -41.15
N GLU A 165 5.72 4.14 -40.44
CA GLU A 165 5.40 5.53 -40.79
C GLU A 165 6.45 6.54 -40.31
N GLN A 166 6.98 6.36 -39.10
CA GLN A 166 7.77 7.37 -38.38
C GLN A 166 9.21 6.94 -38.13
N GLY A 167 9.57 5.68 -38.43
CA GLY A 167 10.90 5.13 -38.19
C GLY A 167 11.27 5.17 -36.70
N SER A 168 12.48 5.67 -36.42
CA SER A 168 13.02 5.79 -35.06
C SER A 168 12.26 6.78 -34.16
N ASN A 169 11.34 7.57 -34.71
CA ASN A 169 10.54 8.52 -33.92
C ASN A 169 9.33 7.88 -33.22
N ALA A 170 9.00 6.62 -33.53
CA ALA A 170 7.94 5.83 -32.88
C ALA A 170 8.31 5.35 -31.46
N VAL A 171 8.81 6.28 -30.64
CA VAL A 171 9.39 5.99 -29.31
C VAL A 171 8.31 5.50 -28.34
N GLU A 172 7.12 6.09 -28.39
CA GLU A 172 6.02 5.76 -27.49
C GLU A 172 5.49 4.36 -27.73
N GLU A 173 5.21 4.01 -28.99
CA GLU A 173 4.66 2.70 -29.36
C GLU A 173 5.70 1.59 -29.17
N ALA A 174 6.98 1.85 -29.48
CA ALA A 174 8.06 0.90 -29.21
C ALA A 174 8.25 0.66 -27.71
N ARG A 175 8.15 1.72 -26.89
CA ARG A 175 8.22 1.61 -25.42
C ARG A 175 7.03 0.83 -24.87
N ASP A 176 5.83 1.16 -25.31
CA ASP A 176 4.60 0.53 -24.81
C ASP A 176 4.56 -0.96 -25.19
N ARG A 177 5.00 -1.31 -26.40
CA ARG A 177 5.25 -2.70 -26.80
C ARG A 177 6.22 -3.40 -25.85
N ALA A 178 7.39 -2.82 -25.60
CA ALA A 178 8.37 -3.42 -24.69
C ALA A 178 7.81 -3.62 -23.27
N LEU A 179 7.08 -2.63 -22.73
CA LEU A 179 6.46 -2.71 -21.40
C LEU A 179 5.40 -3.81 -21.31
N VAL A 180 4.53 -3.95 -22.32
CA VAL A 180 3.52 -5.01 -22.34
C VAL A 180 4.15 -6.40 -22.38
N TYR A 181 5.22 -6.59 -23.16
CA TYR A 181 5.97 -7.85 -23.17
C TYR A 181 6.58 -8.16 -21.80
N LEU A 182 7.16 -7.17 -21.12
CA LEU A 182 7.67 -7.35 -19.78
C LEU A 182 6.56 -7.79 -18.81
N PHE A 183 5.41 -7.12 -18.80
CA PHE A 183 4.29 -7.50 -17.93
C PHE A 183 3.69 -8.87 -18.27
N ALA A 184 3.65 -9.23 -19.56
CA ALA A 184 3.05 -10.47 -20.03
C ALA A 184 3.88 -11.72 -19.70
N TYR A 185 5.21 -11.58 -19.64
CA TYR A 185 6.12 -12.74 -19.68
C TYR A 185 7.24 -12.76 -18.63
N SER A 186 7.59 -11.62 -17.99
CA SER A 186 8.68 -11.61 -17.00
C SER A 186 8.21 -11.84 -15.56
N GLY A 187 6.92 -11.62 -15.27
CA GLY A 187 6.39 -11.62 -13.91
C GLY A 187 6.86 -10.42 -13.04
N ALA A 188 7.62 -9.48 -13.63
CA ALA A 188 8.02 -8.26 -12.97
C ALA A 188 6.81 -7.41 -12.58
N ARG A 189 6.89 -6.77 -11.42
CA ARG A 189 5.90 -5.81 -10.95
C ARG A 189 6.16 -4.45 -11.57
N SER A 190 5.11 -3.67 -11.80
CA SER A 190 5.26 -2.29 -12.30
C SER A 190 6.16 -1.44 -11.38
N ALA A 191 6.12 -1.67 -10.07
CA ALA A 191 7.00 -0.98 -9.12
C ALA A 191 8.49 -1.37 -9.27
N GLU A 192 8.80 -2.53 -9.84
CA GLU A 192 10.18 -2.97 -10.11
C GLU A 192 10.73 -2.36 -11.40
N LEU A 193 9.86 -2.12 -12.38
CA LEU A 193 10.24 -1.62 -13.72
C LEU A 193 10.19 -0.10 -13.84
N LEU A 194 9.21 0.55 -13.20
CA LEU A 194 8.91 1.95 -13.39
C LEU A 194 9.44 2.81 -12.23
N ARG A 195 9.69 4.09 -12.53
CA ARG A 195 10.06 5.09 -11.53
C ARG A 195 8.93 5.31 -10.54
N ASP A 196 9.23 5.28 -9.25
CA ASP A 196 8.32 5.77 -8.20
C ASP A 196 8.78 7.17 -7.76
N PRO A 197 8.01 8.24 -8.00
CA PRO A 197 8.40 9.59 -7.57
C PRO A 197 8.52 9.72 -6.04
N ASN A 198 7.95 8.78 -5.27
CA ASN A 198 7.95 8.79 -3.81
C ASN A 198 9.05 7.89 -3.20
N ASP A 199 9.82 7.17 -4.01
CA ASP A 199 10.94 6.34 -3.55
C ASP A 199 12.17 6.61 -4.40
N SER A 200 13.11 7.39 -3.85
CA SER A 200 14.34 7.79 -4.55
C SER A 200 15.23 6.62 -4.98
N ARG A 201 15.02 5.42 -4.44
CA ARG A 201 15.73 4.20 -4.85
C ARG A 201 15.12 3.56 -6.09
N ARG A 202 13.88 3.93 -6.45
CA ARG A 202 13.14 3.41 -7.62
C ARG A 202 13.17 4.44 -8.74
N THR A 203 14.27 4.47 -9.48
CA THR A 203 14.47 5.37 -10.63
C THR A 203 13.87 4.85 -11.92
N GLY A 204 13.31 3.63 -11.91
CA GLY A 204 12.94 2.88 -13.11
C GLY A 204 14.13 2.14 -13.71
N VAL A 205 13.84 1.09 -14.47
CA VAL A 205 14.83 0.30 -15.19
C VAL A 205 15.48 1.14 -16.29
N THR A 206 16.79 1.06 -16.38
CA THR A 206 17.61 1.69 -17.40
C THR A 206 18.30 0.63 -18.25
N TRP A 207 18.97 1.05 -19.33
CA TRP A 207 19.73 0.12 -20.16
C TRP A 207 20.90 -0.56 -19.44
N ALA A 208 21.42 0.05 -18.38
CA ALA A 208 22.48 -0.54 -17.55
C ALA A 208 21.97 -1.73 -16.70
N ASP A 209 20.66 -1.85 -16.53
CA ASP A 209 20.02 -2.90 -15.74
C ASP A 209 19.66 -4.13 -16.59
N VAL A 210 19.78 -4.02 -17.93
CA VAL A 210 19.42 -5.08 -18.87
C VAL A 210 20.68 -5.82 -19.30
N ASP A 211 20.68 -7.14 -19.13
CA ASP A 211 21.71 -8.05 -19.66
C ASP A 211 21.05 -8.98 -20.70
N PRO A 212 21.13 -8.64 -22.01
CA PRO A 212 20.51 -9.44 -23.06
C PRO A 212 21.15 -10.82 -23.22
N GLU A 213 22.45 -10.95 -22.91
CA GLU A 213 23.20 -12.21 -23.07
C GLU A 213 22.81 -13.20 -21.97
N ALA A 214 22.68 -12.71 -20.73
CA ALA A 214 22.14 -13.50 -19.63
C ALA A 214 20.60 -13.62 -19.69
N GLY A 215 19.94 -12.78 -20.48
CA GLY A 215 18.49 -12.73 -20.61
C GLY A 215 17.79 -12.24 -19.34
N VAL A 216 18.37 -11.28 -18.62
CA VAL A 216 17.83 -10.80 -17.33
C VAL A 216 17.74 -9.27 -17.25
N ILE A 217 16.87 -8.80 -16.36
CA ILE A 217 16.80 -7.42 -15.88
C ILE A 217 17.11 -7.43 -14.37
N ARG A 218 17.99 -6.52 -13.94
CA ARG A 218 18.28 -6.29 -12.53
C ARG A 218 17.30 -5.26 -11.96
N VAL A 219 16.57 -5.63 -10.92
CA VAL A 219 15.54 -4.79 -10.30
C VAL A 219 15.76 -4.60 -8.80
N LEU A 220 15.13 -3.57 -8.25
CA LEU A 220 14.96 -3.43 -6.80
C LEU A 220 13.74 -4.25 -6.36
N GLY A 221 13.98 -5.53 -6.09
CA GLY A 221 12.92 -6.48 -5.79
C GLY A 221 12.37 -6.38 -4.36
N LYS A 222 11.62 -7.41 -3.95
CA LYS A 222 10.79 -7.37 -2.74
C LYS A 222 11.64 -7.29 -1.47
N SER A 223 12.86 -7.84 -1.49
CA SER A 223 13.77 -7.80 -0.34
C SER A 223 14.32 -6.38 -0.07
N GLN A 224 14.03 -5.42 -0.95
CA GLN A 224 14.61 -4.07 -0.94
C GLN A 224 16.13 -4.07 -1.16
N THR A 225 16.67 -5.17 -1.69
CA THR A 225 18.07 -5.30 -2.10
C THR A 225 18.17 -5.03 -3.60
N ALA A 226 19.17 -4.23 -4.00
CA ALA A 226 19.43 -3.99 -5.41
C ALA A 226 20.03 -5.23 -6.08
N GLY A 227 19.70 -5.45 -7.36
CA GLY A 227 20.28 -6.52 -8.17
C GLY A 227 19.55 -7.86 -8.10
N GLU A 228 18.28 -7.88 -7.68
CA GLU A 228 17.43 -9.07 -7.90
C GLU A 228 17.22 -9.26 -9.41
N GLU A 229 17.38 -10.48 -9.90
CA GLU A 229 17.27 -10.78 -11.33
C GLU A 229 15.86 -11.24 -11.69
N VAL A 230 15.30 -10.65 -12.74
CA VAL A 230 14.05 -11.07 -13.37
C VAL A 230 14.34 -11.47 -14.81
N GLN A 231 13.79 -12.60 -15.24
CA GLN A 231 14.01 -13.11 -16.58
C GLN A 231 13.37 -12.18 -17.63
N LEU A 232 14.14 -11.83 -18.67
CA LEU A 232 13.60 -11.21 -19.87
C LEU A 232 12.64 -12.18 -20.57
N PRO A 233 11.55 -11.67 -21.20
CA PRO A 233 10.75 -12.47 -22.10
C PRO A 233 11.65 -13.14 -23.15
N THR A 234 11.55 -14.46 -23.28
CA THR A 234 12.18 -15.15 -24.41
C THR A 234 11.59 -14.56 -25.69
N GLN A 235 12.44 -14.16 -26.64
CA GLN A 235 11.95 -13.80 -27.96
C GLN A 235 11.23 -15.03 -28.55
N LEU A 236 9.94 -14.87 -28.86
CA LEU A 236 9.15 -15.86 -29.60
C LEU A 236 9.49 -15.78 -31.09
#